data_AF-A0AAV4Z9Q2-F1
#
_entry.id   AF-A0AAV4Z9Q2-F1
#
_cell.length_a   1.000
_cell.length_b   1.000
_cell.length_c   1.000
_cell.angle_alpha   90.00
_cell.angle_beta   90.00
_cell.angle_gamma   90.00
#
_symmetry.space_group_name_H-M   'P 1'
#
loop_
_entity.id
_entity.type
_entity.pdbx_description
1 polymer ?
#
loop_
_entity_poly.entity_id
_entity_poly.type
_entity_poly.pdbx_seq_one_letter_code
_entity_poly.pdbx_strand_id
1 'polypeptide(L)'
;MSGKEDQQPDQVAIDFPNISGKWMIEIRWVRGEKSGRVDAEAFIRQEGTDIGMTVHSRGMDSNTISVQLGRDRSGVPILYYMYEVDPKAVYSDAPGPYKGAAILRYYPHIEEMSGNYWTSERSSGHFKLMRGRDAVSKKMDVTTDVLLITALKEEYDAARRAFDADGCGGEGVRDWRELDAATNLPHERGIFHRGGQALFSISIARASRMGGIATGPFAARLVEHLRPGCLVMSGVCAGNPGDVARGDVVISELAYQYDEGKREAGGFVGDHRQAAVSDHWLRAAESLQPEALPSYGKPSPEEARFWVLETLHAGSDPRKHPARSRYFGKGEWRPMINRLLADETIEVDGPSLRLRPAGEAEVQSSLILDVDPPEQLPFAIKVGPIASGNVVVKDGVTWEDLRAMGVRSVIGLEMEAAAIARVAVAAKVPEWLVVKGVMDHADPNKDDRYKPFAARASAEVLRAFLTGRFMSGSAGRDTSAPAGHSSSLDTSSPGDPIPAKAPTEPIVRR
;
A
#
# COMPACT_ATOMS: atom_id res chain seq x y z
N MET A 1 14.12 -45.02 63.29
CA MET A 1 15.11 -43.98 62.93
C MET A 1 15.08 -43.88 61.40
N SER A 2 14.13 -43.19 60.78
CA SER A 2 14.09 -41.74 60.53
C SER A 2 15.39 -41.19 59.94
N GLY A 3 15.59 -41.40 58.63
CA GLY A 3 16.40 -40.53 57.79
C GLY A 3 15.46 -39.83 56.81
N LYS A 4 15.15 -38.56 57.07
CA LYS A 4 14.56 -37.66 56.07
C LYS A 4 15.72 -37.19 55.20
N GLU A 5 15.72 -37.56 53.92
CA GLU A 5 16.49 -36.83 52.92
C GLU A 5 15.60 -35.75 52.33
N ASP A 6 16.07 -34.51 52.48
CA ASP A 6 15.50 -33.30 51.92
C ASP A 6 15.42 -33.43 50.39
N GLN A 7 14.20 -33.48 49.86
CA GLN A 7 13.95 -33.17 48.46
C GLN A 7 14.19 -31.67 48.28
N GLN A 8 15.36 -31.34 47.71
CA GLN A 8 15.64 -30.05 47.13
C GLN A 8 14.62 -29.83 45.99
N PRO A 9 13.82 -28.75 46.00
CA PRO A 9 12.83 -28.54 44.94
C PRO A 9 13.56 -28.34 43.62
N ASP A 10 13.18 -29.12 42.62
CA ASP A 10 13.60 -28.98 41.22
C ASP A 10 13.63 -27.49 40.86
N GLN A 11 14.83 -26.97 40.58
CA GLN A 11 14.98 -25.68 39.95
C GLN A 11 14.31 -25.76 38.58
N VAL A 12 13.08 -25.26 38.50
CA VAL A 12 12.39 -25.00 37.25
C VAL A 12 13.35 -24.19 36.40
N ALA A 13 13.88 -24.79 35.33
CA ALA A 13 14.73 -24.10 34.38
C ALA A 13 13.94 -22.87 33.89
N ILE A 14 14.38 -21.69 34.29
CA ILE A 14 13.76 -20.45 33.84
C ILE A 14 14.12 -20.33 32.36
N ASP A 15 13.19 -20.72 31.50
CA ASP A 15 13.28 -20.49 30.05
C ASP A 15 13.25 -18.97 29.82
N PHE A 16 14.43 -18.35 29.81
CA PHE A 16 14.61 -16.93 29.55
C PHE A 16 15.11 -16.76 28.10
N PRO A 17 14.47 -15.91 27.29
CA PRO A 17 14.84 -15.75 25.88
C PRO A 17 16.31 -15.39 25.69
N ASN A 18 16.92 -15.86 24.60
CA ASN A 18 18.32 -15.53 24.29
C ASN A 18 18.45 -14.07 23.85
N ILE A 19 19.05 -13.25 24.72
CA ILE A 19 19.29 -11.82 24.51
C ILE A 19 20.74 -11.48 24.12
N SER A 20 21.58 -12.48 23.82
CA SER A 20 22.98 -12.28 23.44
C SER A 20 23.15 -11.36 22.22
N GLY A 21 24.26 -10.65 22.15
CA GLY A 21 24.66 -9.82 21.01
C GLY A 21 24.75 -8.34 21.33
N LYS A 22 24.89 -7.53 20.28
CA LYS A 22 24.99 -6.06 20.37
C LYS A 22 23.60 -5.43 20.49
N TRP A 23 23.49 -4.40 21.32
CA TRP A 23 22.31 -3.60 21.58
C TRP A 23 22.67 -2.11 21.52
N MET A 24 21.80 -1.28 20.98
CA MET A 24 21.84 0.17 21.15
C MET A 24 21.04 0.52 22.40
N ILE A 25 21.59 1.35 23.26
CA ILE A 25 20.92 1.80 24.48
C ILE A 25 20.71 3.31 24.44
N GLU A 26 19.46 3.73 24.61
CA GLU A 26 19.10 5.10 24.91
C GLU A 26 18.98 5.24 26.43
N ILE A 27 19.76 6.16 27.00
CA ILE A 27 19.80 6.45 28.44
C ILE A 27 19.22 7.84 28.67
N ARG A 28 18.04 7.91 29.28
CA ARG A 28 17.48 9.17 29.78
C ARG A 28 17.77 9.27 31.26
N TRP A 29 18.44 10.33 31.68
CA TRP A 29 18.88 10.50 33.07
C TRP A 29 18.32 11.78 33.68
N VAL A 30 18.10 11.74 35.00
CA VAL A 30 17.74 12.86 35.85
C VAL A 30 18.64 12.85 37.08
N ARG A 31 19.22 14.01 37.41
CA ARG A 31 20.05 14.23 38.61
C ARG A 31 19.77 15.61 39.18
N GLY A 32 19.00 15.67 40.28
CA GLY A 32 18.48 16.93 40.80
C GLY A 32 17.58 17.60 39.75
N GLU A 33 17.84 18.87 39.43
CA GLU A 33 17.10 19.64 38.42
C GLU A 33 17.63 19.42 36.98
N LYS A 34 18.73 18.69 36.81
CA LYS A 34 19.33 18.44 35.49
C LYS A 34 18.79 17.14 34.89
N SER A 35 18.54 17.14 33.60
CA SER A 35 18.21 15.94 32.84
C SER A 35 18.95 15.92 31.50
N GLY A 36 19.06 14.74 30.90
CA GLY A 36 19.73 14.60 29.62
C GLY A 36 19.48 13.24 28.97
N ARG A 37 19.96 13.12 27.74
CA ARG A 37 19.91 11.90 26.94
C ARG A 37 21.32 11.53 26.49
N VAL A 38 21.66 10.25 26.61
CA VAL A 38 22.91 9.67 26.13
C VAL A 38 22.60 8.42 25.34
N ASP A 39 23.14 8.31 24.13
CA ASP A 39 23.09 7.08 23.34
C ASP A 39 24.42 6.32 23.55
N ALA A 40 24.32 5.00 23.71
CA ALA A 40 25.46 4.11 23.96
C ALA A 40 25.22 2.72 23.32
N GLU A 41 26.24 1.86 23.38
CA GLU A 41 26.18 0.49 22.86
C GLU A 41 26.34 -0.49 24.02
N ALA A 42 25.51 -1.53 24.08
CA ALA A 42 25.60 -2.60 25.04
C ALA A 42 25.91 -3.94 24.34
N PHE A 43 26.82 -4.73 24.90
CA PHE A 43 27.14 -6.07 24.44
C PHE A 43 26.72 -7.06 25.51
N ILE A 44 25.79 -7.94 25.16
CA ILE A 44 25.25 -8.95 26.07
C ILE A 44 25.80 -10.32 25.68
N ARG A 45 26.36 -11.06 26.65
CA ARG A 45 26.72 -12.47 26.53
C ARG A 45 25.83 -13.26 27.49
N GLN A 46 25.13 -14.26 26.98
CA GLN A 46 24.30 -15.16 27.77
C GLN A 46 24.77 -16.60 27.60
N GLU A 47 25.08 -17.26 28.71
CA GLU A 47 25.44 -18.69 28.79
C GLU A 47 24.51 -19.38 29.78
N GLY A 48 23.46 -20.03 29.27
CA GLY A 48 22.38 -20.56 30.09
C GLY A 48 21.63 -19.43 30.81
N THR A 49 21.68 -19.44 32.15
CA THR A 49 21.10 -18.39 33.02
C THR A 49 22.08 -17.28 33.39
N ASP A 50 23.36 -17.43 33.04
CA ASP A 50 24.38 -16.42 33.31
C ASP A 50 24.37 -15.34 32.22
N ILE A 51 24.35 -14.07 32.61
CA ILE A 51 24.24 -12.92 31.71
C ILE A 51 25.25 -11.86 32.11
N GLY A 52 26.17 -11.55 31.21
CA GLY A 52 27.04 -10.39 31.27
C GLY A 52 26.61 -9.34 30.26
N MET A 53 26.51 -8.09 30.68
CA MET A 53 26.30 -6.92 29.84
C MET A 53 27.40 -5.87 30.07
N THR A 54 28.05 -5.45 28.99
CA THR A 54 29.00 -4.33 29.01
C THR A 54 28.42 -3.18 28.20
N VAL A 55 28.37 -1.97 28.76
CA VAL A 55 27.85 -0.78 28.07
C VAL A 55 28.97 0.21 27.81
N HIS A 56 29.11 0.64 26.56
CA HIS A 56 30.10 1.59 26.08
C HIS A 56 29.43 2.87 25.61
N SER A 57 29.85 4.01 26.17
CA SER A 57 29.41 5.35 25.75
C SER A 57 30.61 6.24 25.42
N ARG A 58 30.35 7.41 24.82
CA ARG A 58 31.38 8.40 24.44
C ARG A 58 32.26 8.87 25.61
N GLY A 59 31.80 8.73 26.86
CA GLY A 59 32.53 9.20 28.05
C GLY A 59 32.57 8.25 29.24
N MET A 60 31.94 7.07 29.18
CA MET A 60 31.89 6.11 30.29
C MET A 60 31.76 4.68 29.75
N ASP A 61 32.38 3.73 30.44
CA ASP A 61 32.10 2.30 30.25
C ASP A 61 31.41 1.75 31.51
N SER A 62 30.58 0.72 31.37
CA SER A 62 30.00 0.03 32.52
C SER A 62 30.15 -1.48 32.38
N ASN A 63 30.38 -2.13 33.52
CA ASN A 63 30.57 -3.56 33.65
C ASN A 63 29.48 -4.16 34.55
N THR A 64 29.08 -5.39 34.24
CA THR A 64 28.10 -6.13 35.04
C THR A 64 28.70 -6.52 36.39
N ILE A 65 27.97 -6.24 37.46
CA ILE A 65 28.23 -6.78 38.80
C ILE A 65 27.42 -8.06 39.01
N SER A 66 26.12 -8.02 38.66
CA SER A 66 25.21 -9.15 38.82
C SER A 66 23.98 -9.00 37.94
N VAL A 67 23.44 -10.12 37.46
CA VAL A 67 22.16 -10.20 36.76
C VAL A 67 21.32 -11.30 37.42
N GLN A 68 20.07 -10.98 37.77
CA GLN A 68 19.08 -11.98 38.14
C GLN A 68 17.93 -12.00 37.12
N LEU A 69 17.54 -13.20 36.73
CA LEU A 69 16.45 -13.44 35.80
C LEU A 69 15.14 -13.68 36.55
N GLY A 70 14.06 -13.07 36.06
CA GLY A 70 12.73 -13.29 36.61
C GLY A 70 11.64 -13.12 35.56
N ARG A 71 10.39 -13.21 36.01
CA ARG A 71 9.20 -12.84 35.25
C ARG A 71 8.28 -12.02 36.15
N ASP A 72 7.54 -11.09 35.56
CA ASP A 72 6.47 -10.42 36.30
C ASP A 72 5.22 -11.30 36.44
N ARG A 73 4.20 -10.77 37.13
CA ARG A 73 2.90 -11.45 37.31
C ARG A 73 2.16 -11.74 36.01
N SER A 74 2.53 -11.08 34.91
CA SER A 74 1.96 -11.27 33.57
C SER A 74 2.81 -12.20 32.70
N GLY A 75 3.88 -12.78 33.24
CA GLY A 75 4.80 -13.68 32.54
C GLY A 75 5.85 -12.97 31.69
N VAL A 76 5.98 -11.64 31.73
CA VAL A 76 6.98 -10.89 30.95
C VAL A 76 8.38 -11.11 31.54
N PRO A 77 9.39 -11.51 30.75
CA PRO A 77 10.76 -11.68 31.26
C PRO A 77 11.35 -10.38 31.81
N ILE A 78 11.99 -10.45 32.99
CA ILE A 78 12.63 -9.33 33.68
C ILE A 78 14.10 -9.64 33.96
N LEU A 79 14.95 -8.63 33.73
CA LEU A 79 16.34 -8.56 34.12
C LEU A 79 16.50 -7.62 35.32
N TYR A 80 16.98 -8.13 36.44
CA TYR A 80 17.46 -7.30 37.55
C TYR A 80 18.97 -7.13 37.38
N TYR A 81 19.39 -5.95 36.95
CA TYR A 81 20.74 -5.67 36.50
C TYR A 81 21.48 -4.75 37.47
N MET A 82 22.60 -5.21 38.03
CA MET A 82 23.51 -4.39 38.84
C MET A 82 24.82 -4.18 38.09
N TYR A 83 25.33 -2.95 38.09
CA TYR A 83 26.48 -2.56 37.28
C TYR A 83 27.37 -1.53 37.97
N GLU A 84 28.64 -1.48 37.57
CA GLU A 84 29.60 -0.46 37.94
C GLU A 84 29.93 0.39 36.72
N VAL A 85 30.00 1.71 36.89
CA VAL A 85 30.34 2.65 35.83
C VAL A 85 31.72 3.23 36.11
N ASP A 86 32.59 3.15 35.11
CA ASP A 86 33.92 3.74 35.07
C ASP A 86 33.94 4.93 34.10
N PRO A 87 33.96 6.17 34.62
CA PRO A 87 34.06 7.36 33.77
C PRO A 87 35.41 7.47 33.07
N LYS A 88 35.41 7.78 31.77
CA LYS A 88 36.64 8.04 31.01
C LYS A 88 37.13 9.45 31.36
N ALA A 89 38.45 9.61 31.53
CA ALA A 89 39.12 10.89 31.88
C ALA A 89 39.13 11.91 30.71
N VAL A 90 37.95 12.22 30.17
CA VAL A 90 37.73 13.15 29.04
C VAL A 90 37.20 14.50 29.52
N TYR A 91 36.75 14.59 30.78
CA TYR A 91 36.18 15.79 31.40
C TYR A 91 36.93 16.11 32.71
N SER A 92 37.19 17.40 32.98
CA SER A 92 38.00 17.86 34.13
C SER A 92 37.42 17.52 35.50
N ASP A 93 36.10 17.23 35.56
CA ASP A 93 35.33 17.06 36.80
C ASP A 93 34.65 15.68 36.86
N ALA A 94 35.24 14.65 36.24
CA ALA A 94 34.63 13.32 36.20
C ALA A 94 34.51 12.72 37.63
N PRO A 95 33.32 12.26 38.06
CA PRO A 95 33.16 11.57 39.33
C PRO A 95 33.96 10.26 39.33
N GLY A 96 34.32 9.77 40.52
CA GLY A 96 34.93 8.43 40.67
C GLY A 96 33.97 7.31 40.25
N PRO A 97 34.44 6.05 40.19
CA PRO A 97 33.60 4.91 39.86
C PRO A 97 32.37 4.83 40.77
N TYR A 98 31.21 4.52 40.20
CA TYR A 98 29.95 4.47 40.92
C TYR A 98 29.09 3.28 40.48
N LYS A 99 28.16 2.87 41.36
CA LYS A 99 27.34 1.68 41.13
C LYS A 99 25.91 2.05 40.76
N GLY A 100 25.27 1.20 39.98
CA GLY A 100 23.88 1.34 39.58
C GLY A 100 23.12 0.02 39.61
N ALA A 101 21.80 0.13 39.64
CA ALA A 101 20.86 -0.97 39.54
C ALA A 101 19.73 -0.59 38.58
N ALA A 102 19.28 -1.54 37.76
CA ALA A 102 18.19 -1.38 36.82
C ALA A 102 17.24 -2.58 36.87
N ILE A 103 15.95 -2.33 36.61
CA ILE A 103 14.95 -3.37 36.41
C ILE A 103 14.47 -3.25 34.98
N LEU A 104 14.84 -4.20 34.13
CA LEU A 104 14.59 -4.16 32.69
C LEU A 104 13.59 -5.24 32.29
N ARG A 105 12.51 -4.85 31.62
CA ARG A 105 11.55 -5.78 31.04
C ARG A 105 11.97 -6.08 29.62
N TYR A 106 12.02 -7.35 29.25
CA TYR A 106 12.26 -7.77 27.88
C TYR A 106 10.94 -8.08 27.18
N TYR A 107 10.77 -7.50 25.99
CA TYR A 107 9.60 -7.67 25.13
C TYR A 107 10.03 -8.43 23.88
N PRO A 108 9.86 -9.77 23.84
CA PRO A 108 10.40 -10.62 22.77
C PRO A 108 9.86 -10.26 21.37
N HIS A 109 8.60 -9.81 21.30
CA HIS A 109 7.90 -9.49 20.05
C HIS A 109 8.47 -8.25 19.34
N ILE A 110 9.10 -7.32 20.06
CA ILE A 110 9.70 -6.10 19.50
C ILE A 110 11.23 -6.08 19.61
N GLU A 111 11.82 -7.11 20.22
CA GLU A 111 13.26 -7.17 20.56
C GLU A 111 13.74 -5.91 21.31
N GLU A 112 12.92 -5.46 22.27
CA GLU A 112 13.21 -4.30 23.12
C GLU A 112 13.40 -4.76 24.57
N MET A 113 14.34 -4.14 25.25
CA MET A 113 14.49 -4.27 26.70
C MET A 113 14.51 -2.88 27.34
N SER A 114 13.57 -2.58 28.23
CA SER A 114 13.43 -1.24 28.79
C SER A 114 13.00 -1.24 30.25
N GLY A 115 13.39 -0.19 30.98
CA GLY A 115 13.06 -0.06 32.38
C GLY A 115 13.88 0.99 33.12
N ASN A 116 13.60 1.13 34.41
CA ASN A 116 14.17 2.20 35.21
C ASN A 116 15.47 1.77 35.88
N TYR A 117 16.36 2.74 36.10
CA TYR A 117 17.62 2.55 36.82
C TYR A 117 17.85 3.63 37.87
N TRP A 118 18.72 3.32 38.83
CA TRP A 118 19.18 4.19 39.91
C TRP A 118 20.67 4.01 40.16
N THR A 119 21.36 5.06 40.61
CA THR A 119 22.80 5.03 40.88
C THR A 119 23.16 5.59 42.25
N SER A 120 24.35 5.23 42.75
CA SER A 120 24.90 5.78 44.01
C SER A 120 25.21 7.28 43.94
N GLU A 121 25.28 7.86 42.74
CA GLU A 121 25.46 9.29 42.49
C GLU A 121 24.14 10.10 42.58
N ARG A 122 23.07 9.47 43.08
CA ARG A 122 21.70 10.02 43.15
C ARG A 122 21.16 10.43 41.79
N SER A 123 21.55 9.70 40.74
CA SER A 123 20.87 9.78 39.44
C SER A 123 19.90 8.63 39.27
N SER A 124 18.79 8.91 38.62
CA SER A 124 17.80 7.92 38.21
C SER A 124 17.39 8.17 36.77
N GLY A 125 16.86 7.16 36.12
CA GLY A 125 16.51 7.32 34.73
C GLY A 125 15.83 6.12 34.13
N HIS A 126 15.80 6.11 32.80
CA HIS A 126 15.20 5.05 32.00
C HIS A 126 16.20 4.56 30.96
N PHE A 127 16.40 3.25 30.92
CA PHE A 127 17.13 2.57 29.87
C PHE A 127 16.13 2.04 28.84
N LYS A 128 16.45 2.23 27.57
CA LYS A 128 15.78 1.59 26.45
C LYS A 128 16.81 0.97 25.53
N LEU A 129 16.91 -0.35 25.56
CA LEU A 129 17.83 -1.17 24.78
C LEU A 129 17.09 -1.78 23.58
N MET A 130 17.72 -1.72 22.41
CA MET A 130 17.22 -2.27 21.15
C MET A 130 18.33 -3.01 20.42
N ARG A 131 18.07 -4.22 19.91
CA ARG A 131 19.13 -5.05 19.30
C ARG A 131 19.74 -4.40 18.06
N GLY A 132 21.07 -4.37 18.01
CA GLY A 132 21.88 -3.81 16.93
C GLY A 132 21.84 -4.68 15.68
N ARG A 133 20.81 -4.47 14.86
CA ARG A 133 20.83 -4.75 13.42
C ARG A 133 20.21 -3.55 12.72
N ASP A 134 20.93 -2.43 12.57
CA ASP A 134 20.47 -1.32 11.71
C ASP A 134 19.00 -0.83 11.89
N ALA A 135 18.32 -1.11 13.01
CA ALA A 135 16.85 -1.21 13.04
C ALA A 135 16.14 -0.27 14.03
N VAL A 136 16.77 0.82 14.47
CA VAL A 136 16.07 1.83 15.29
C VAL A 136 15.89 3.16 14.56
N SER A 137 16.76 3.49 13.59
CA SER A 137 16.39 4.43 12.53
C SER A 137 15.60 3.78 11.40
N LYS A 138 15.42 2.44 11.40
CA LYS A 138 14.89 1.70 10.24
C LYS A 138 13.64 0.85 10.51
N LYS A 139 13.17 0.65 11.75
CA LYS A 139 11.91 -0.12 11.99
C LYS A 139 10.62 0.67 11.78
N MET A 140 10.65 2.01 11.76
CA MET A 140 9.55 2.79 11.14
C MET A 140 9.68 2.85 9.60
N ASP A 141 10.77 2.29 9.04
CA ASP A 141 11.22 2.46 7.66
C ASP A 141 11.39 1.11 6.92
N VAL A 142 10.80 0.01 7.40
CA VAL A 142 10.79 -1.31 6.71
C VAL A 142 9.37 -1.81 6.43
N THR A 143 8.42 -1.60 7.34
CA THR A 143 7.03 -1.96 7.07
C THR A 143 6.41 -0.96 6.12
N THR A 144 5.71 -1.43 5.08
CA THR A 144 4.93 -0.57 4.17
C THR A 144 3.44 -0.83 4.38
N ASP A 145 2.59 0.16 4.22
CA ASP A 145 1.14 -0.10 4.30
C ASP A 145 0.66 -0.78 3.01
N VAL A 146 1.18 -0.30 1.87
CA VAL A 146 0.83 -0.77 0.53
C VAL A 146 2.08 -1.25 -0.21
N LEU A 147 2.11 -2.50 -0.63
CA LEU A 147 3.07 -2.99 -1.62
C LEU A 147 2.37 -3.11 -2.99
N LEU A 148 2.77 -2.25 -3.93
CA LEU A 148 2.30 -2.23 -5.31
C LEU A 148 3.29 -2.93 -6.23
N ILE A 149 2.85 -4.03 -6.84
CA ILE A 149 3.62 -4.77 -7.83
C ILE A 149 3.10 -4.47 -9.25
N THR A 150 4.00 -4.30 -10.20
CA THR A 150 3.72 -4.17 -11.64
C THR A 150 4.56 -5.16 -12.43
N ALA A 151 4.10 -5.61 -13.60
CA ALA A 151 4.80 -6.60 -14.40
C ALA A 151 5.70 -5.95 -15.48
N LEU A 152 5.21 -4.88 -16.12
CA LEU A 152 5.87 -4.21 -17.24
C LEU A 152 6.35 -2.81 -16.88
N LYS A 153 7.30 -2.28 -17.68
CA LYS A 153 7.81 -0.91 -17.49
C LYS A 153 6.72 0.14 -17.65
N GLU A 154 5.88 0.01 -18.66
CA GLU A 154 4.78 0.96 -18.92
C GLU A 154 3.76 0.97 -17.77
N GLU A 155 3.47 -0.19 -17.18
CA GLU A 155 2.60 -0.31 -16.00
C GLU A 155 3.22 0.34 -14.77
N TYR A 156 4.53 0.12 -14.55
CA TYR A 156 5.28 0.78 -13.50
C TYR A 156 5.26 2.29 -13.68
N ASP A 157 5.56 2.79 -14.87
CA ASP A 157 5.61 4.22 -15.16
C ASP A 157 4.21 4.85 -14.99
N ALA A 158 3.15 4.17 -15.41
CA ALA A 158 1.77 4.62 -15.22
C ALA A 158 1.37 4.66 -13.75
N ALA A 159 1.69 3.61 -12.98
CA ALA A 159 1.49 3.56 -11.54
C ALA A 159 2.28 4.65 -10.81
N ARG A 160 3.56 4.77 -11.12
CA ARG A 160 4.47 5.75 -10.52
C ARG A 160 3.99 7.18 -10.74
N ARG A 161 3.49 7.50 -11.94
CA ARG A 161 2.85 8.80 -12.25
C ARG A 161 1.51 8.99 -11.55
N ALA A 162 0.65 7.96 -11.51
CA ALA A 162 -0.66 8.08 -10.90
C ALA A 162 -0.58 8.40 -9.40
N PHE A 163 0.44 7.90 -8.71
CA PHE A 163 0.67 8.13 -7.29
C PHE A 163 1.58 9.34 -6.98
N ASP A 164 2.09 10.05 -7.99
CA ASP A 164 2.83 11.29 -7.77
C ASP A 164 1.94 12.41 -7.23
N ALA A 165 2.55 13.32 -6.49
CA ALA A 165 1.87 14.52 -6.00
C ALA A 165 1.56 15.51 -7.13
N ASP A 166 0.31 15.97 -7.18
CA ASP A 166 -0.15 16.99 -8.11
C ASP A 166 0.36 18.40 -7.70
N GLY A 167 1.65 18.67 -7.91
CA GLY A 167 2.30 19.95 -7.60
C GLY A 167 2.52 20.26 -6.11
N CYS A 168 2.95 21.50 -5.81
CA CYS A 168 3.24 21.94 -4.45
C CYS A 168 1.97 22.01 -3.58
N GLY A 169 1.76 21.01 -2.73
CA GLY A 169 0.56 20.91 -1.89
C GLY A 169 -0.46 19.88 -2.37
N GLY A 170 -0.26 19.28 -3.54
CA GLY A 170 -1.14 18.27 -4.13
C GLY A 170 -1.24 16.98 -3.33
N GLU A 171 -2.32 16.23 -3.61
CA GLU A 171 -2.50 14.86 -3.16
C GLU A 171 -1.53 13.94 -3.92
N GLY A 172 -0.87 13.03 -3.21
CA GLY A 172 0.07 12.07 -3.78
C GLY A 172 1.36 11.93 -2.96
N VAL A 173 2.33 11.22 -3.54
CA VAL A 173 3.68 11.03 -3.00
C VAL A 173 4.60 12.11 -3.55
N ARG A 174 5.25 12.86 -2.67
CA ARG A 174 6.15 13.97 -3.06
C ARG A 174 7.59 13.50 -3.25
N ASP A 175 8.05 12.67 -2.33
CA ASP A 175 9.44 12.23 -2.26
C ASP A 175 9.47 10.71 -2.35
N TRP A 176 9.94 10.21 -3.49
CA TRP A 176 10.21 8.80 -3.70
C TRP A 176 11.67 8.51 -3.43
N ARG A 177 11.92 7.48 -2.63
CA ARG A 177 13.25 6.99 -2.31
C ARG A 177 13.45 5.65 -3.00
N GLU A 178 14.44 5.58 -3.88
CA GLU A 178 14.94 4.32 -4.41
C GLU A 178 15.60 3.52 -3.29
N LEU A 179 15.18 2.26 -3.15
CA LEU A 179 15.69 1.33 -2.17
C LEU A 179 16.10 0.04 -2.88
N ASP A 180 17.07 -0.64 -2.28
CA ASP A 180 17.44 -1.99 -2.67
C ASP A 180 17.79 -2.15 -4.16
N ALA A 181 18.31 -1.10 -4.81
CA ALA A 181 18.82 -1.18 -6.17
C ALA A 181 20.05 -2.13 -6.29
N ALA A 182 20.80 -2.29 -5.19
CA ALA A 182 21.97 -3.16 -5.11
C ALA A 182 21.67 -4.58 -4.61
N THR A 183 20.49 -4.80 -4.02
CA THR A 183 19.97 -6.13 -3.69
C THR A 183 18.98 -6.52 -4.80
N ASN A 184 18.73 -7.79 -5.11
CA ASN A 184 17.89 -8.15 -6.28
C ASN A 184 16.38 -7.83 -6.10
N LEU A 185 16.01 -6.79 -5.34
CA LEU A 185 14.64 -6.37 -5.00
C LEU A 185 14.45 -4.85 -5.16
N PRO A 186 14.75 -4.28 -6.33
CA PRO A 186 14.61 -2.83 -6.55
C PRO A 186 13.16 -2.41 -6.35
N HIS A 187 12.96 -1.41 -5.50
CA HIS A 187 11.67 -0.78 -5.27
C HIS A 187 11.84 0.68 -4.89
N GLU A 188 10.82 1.48 -5.19
CA GLU A 188 10.72 2.86 -4.72
C GLU A 188 9.73 2.93 -3.57
N ARG A 189 10.00 3.79 -2.59
CA ARG A 189 9.12 3.98 -1.45
C ARG A 189 8.83 5.46 -1.22
N GLY A 190 7.60 5.76 -0.83
CA GLY A 190 7.22 7.09 -0.36
C GLY A 190 6.02 7.06 0.59
N ILE A 191 5.56 8.25 0.97
CA ILE A 191 4.39 8.47 1.82
C ILE A 191 3.34 9.22 1.01
N PHE A 192 2.16 8.62 0.85
CA PHE A 192 1.05 9.23 0.16
C PHE A 192 0.34 10.24 1.08
N HIS A 193 0.20 11.47 0.61
CA HIS A 193 -0.45 12.55 1.35
C HIS A 193 -1.75 12.98 0.69
N ARG A 194 -2.75 13.38 1.48
CA ARG A 194 -3.97 14.03 1.00
C ARG A 194 -4.35 15.16 1.95
N GLY A 195 -4.62 16.36 1.39
CA GLY A 195 -4.93 17.54 2.23
C GLY A 195 -3.81 17.89 3.22
N GLY A 196 -2.55 17.60 2.89
CA GLY A 196 -1.40 17.80 3.77
C GLY A 196 -1.21 16.74 4.86
N GLN A 197 -2.11 15.77 5.00
CA GLN A 197 -1.99 14.67 5.96
C GLN A 197 -1.41 13.42 5.30
N ALA A 198 -0.48 12.75 5.97
CA ALA A 198 0.01 11.43 5.56
C ALA A 198 -1.10 10.38 5.75
N LEU A 199 -1.46 9.66 4.68
CA LEU A 199 -2.50 8.63 4.73
C LEU A 199 -1.90 7.23 4.89
N PHE A 200 -0.92 6.88 4.05
CA PHE A 200 -0.28 5.56 4.05
C PHE A 200 1.09 5.62 3.39
N SER A 201 1.97 4.71 3.78
CA SER A 201 3.23 4.43 3.10
C SER A 201 3.02 3.45 1.94
N ILE A 202 3.70 3.69 0.82
CA ILE A 202 3.61 2.87 -0.38
C ILE A 202 5.00 2.51 -0.88
N SER A 203 5.18 1.23 -1.21
CA SER A 203 6.34 0.71 -1.94
C SER A 203 5.88 0.22 -3.30
N ILE A 204 6.45 0.77 -4.38
CA ILE A 204 6.19 0.34 -5.75
C ILE A 204 7.38 -0.44 -6.30
N ALA A 205 7.11 -1.59 -6.91
CA ALA A 205 8.14 -2.44 -7.48
C ALA A 205 7.68 -3.03 -8.81
N ARG A 206 8.67 -3.36 -9.66
CA ARG A 206 8.44 -3.95 -10.98
C ARG A 206 9.17 -5.27 -11.09
N ALA A 207 8.46 -6.32 -11.52
CA ALA A 207 9.09 -7.60 -11.84
C ALA A 207 10.05 -7.47 -13.04
N SER A 208 11.08 -8.30 -13.09
CA SER A 208 12.06 -8.28 -14.19
C SER A 208 11.51 -8.86 -15.50
N ARG A 209 10.45 -9.67 -15.42
CA ARG A 209 9.79 -10.32 -16.56
C ARG A 209 8.29 -10.46 -16.26
N MET A 210 7.49 -10.53 -17.31
CA MET A 210 6.08 -10.92 -17.20
C MET A 210 5.96 -12.42 -16.86
N GLY A 211 4.80 -12.78 -16.33
CA GLY A 211 4.39 -14.13 -15.95
C GLY A 211 4.51 -14.39 -14.44
N GLY A 212 3.57 -15.18 -13.93
CA GLY A 212 3.50 -15.56 -12.52
C GLY A 212 4.76 -16.23 -11.98
N ILE A 213 5.54 -16.92 -12.83
CA ILE A 213 6.81 -17.55 -12.46
C ILE A 213 7.87 -16.53 -12.04
N ALA A 214 7.92 -15.36 -12.68
CA ALA A 214 8.85 -14.30 -12.32
C ALA A 214 8.27 -13.40 -11.23
N THR A 215 7.00 -13.02 -11.37
CA THR A 215 6.33 -12.06 -10.47
C THR A 215 6.10 -12.64 -9.08
N GLY A 216 5.73 -13.92 -8.96
CA GLY A 216 5.42 -14.57 -7.68
C GLY A 216 6.60 -14.56 -6.69
N PRO A 217 7.76 -15.16 -7.02
CA PRO A 217 8.92 -15.15 -6.14
C PRO A 217 9.44 -13.75 -5.82
N PHE A 218 9.35 -12.81 -6.78
CA PHE A 218 9.73 -11.42 -6.56
C PHE A 218 8.82 -10.74 -5.53
N ALA A 219 7.50 -10.85 -5.70
CA ALA A 219 6.52 -10.33 -4.76
C ALA A 219 6.66 -10.99 -3.38
N ALA A 220 6.88 -12.30 -3.31
CA ALA A 220 7.05 -13.02 -2.05
C ALA A 220 8.23 -12.50 -1.23
N ARG A 221 9.38 -12.25 -1.88
CA ARG A 221 10.55 -11.69 -1.20
C ARG A 221 10.32 -10.27 -0.71
N LEU A 222 9.62 -9.44 -1.48
CA LEU A 222 9.23 -8.10 -1.06
C LEU A 222 8.22 -8.13 0.09
N VAL A 223 7.26 -9.06 0.08
CA VAL A 223 6.31 -9.26 1.18
C VAL A 223 7.04 -9.68 2.46
N GLU A 224 8.01 -10.59 2.37
CA GLU A 224 8.81 -11.02 3.51
C GLU A 224 9.64 -9.85 4.09
N HIS A 225 10.23 -9.05 3.20
CA HIS A 225 11.06 -7.91 3.57
C HIS A 225 10.25 -6.74 4.14
N LEU A 226 9.18 -6.37 3.46
CA LEU A 226 8.40 -5.15 3.71
C LEU A 226 7.15 -5.36 4.56
N ARG A 227 6.73 -6.61 4.79
CA ARG A 227 5.57 -7.01 5.59
C ARG A 227 4.35 -6.10 5.37
N PRO A 228 3.85 -6.00 4.14
CA PRO A 228 2.84 -5.02 3.80
C PRO A 228 1.51 -5.26 4.50
N GLY A 229 0.75 -4.19 4.76
CA GLY A 229 -0.65 -4.27 5.17
C GLY A 229 -1.54 -4.79 4.04
N CYS A 230 -1.24 -4.43 2.79
CA CYS A 230 -1.86 -5.01 1.61
C CYS A 230 -0.91 -5.19 0.43
N LEU A 231 -1.16 -6.24 -0.36
CA LEU A 231 -0.44 -6.54 -1.60
C LEU A 231 -1.34 -6.26 -2.79
N VAL A 232 -0.98 -5.25 -3.58
CA VAL A 232 -1.80 -4.81 -4.71
C VAL A 232 -1.05 -4.86 -6.03
N MET A 233 -1.79 -4.96 -7.13
CA MET A 233 -1.24 -4.92 -8.48
C MET A 233 -2.08 -4.02 -9.37
N SER A 234 -1.40 -3.17 -10.15
CA SER A 234 -1.98 -2.47 -11.29
C SER A 234 -1.34 -2.95 -12.59
N GLY A 235 -2.06 -2.92 -13.70
CA GLY A 235 -1.54 -3.30 -15.00
C GLY A 235 -2.62 -3.44 -16.06
N VAL A 236 -2.34 -4.22 -17.10
CA VAL A 236 -3.27 -4.45 -18.21
C VAL A 236 -3.71 -5.91 -18.31
N CYS A 237 -4.86 -6.13 -18.93
CA CYS A 237 -5.40 -7.46 -19.21
C CYS A 237 -6.14 -7.49 -20.55
N ALA A 238 -6.40 -8.69 -21.04
CA ALA A 238 -7.47 -8.92 -22.00
C ALA A 238 -8.81 -8.97 -21.25
N GLY A 239 -9.83 -8.30 -21.79
CA GLY A 239 -11.17 -8.28 -21.23
C GLY A 239 -12.11 -9.20 -22.01
N ASN A 240 -13.08 -9.82 -21.33
CA ASN A 240 -14.12 -10.60 -21.99
C ASN A 240 -15.03 -9.68 -22.83
N PRO A 241 -15.07 -9.82 -24.18
CA PRO A 241 -15.77 -8.87 -25.06
C PRO A 241 -17.29 -8.83 -24.85
N GLY A 242 -17.87 -9.86 -24.21
CA GLY A 242 -19.28 -9.87 -23.86
C GLY A 242 -19.63 -9.01 -22.64
N ASP A 243 -18.64 -8.67 -21.81
CA ASP A 243 -18.86 -8.08 -20.47
C ASP A 243 -18.17 -6.72 -20.29
N VAL A 244 -17.02 -6.51 -20.95
CA VAL A 244 -16.19 -5.30 -20.85
C VAL A 244 -15.76 -4.81 -22.22
N ALA A 245 -15.47 -3.51 -22.32
CA ALA A 245 -14.91 -2.87 -23.51
C ALA A 245 -13.43 -2.52 -23.32
N ARG A 246 -12.71 -2.26 -24.41
CA ARG A 246 -11.38 -1.62 -24.37
C ARG A 246 -11.44 -0.32 -23.56
N GLY A 247 -10.45 -0.13 -22.69
CA GLY A 247 -10.40 0.99 -21.74
C GLY A 247 -11.14 0.78 -20.42
N ASP A 248 -12.06 -0.19 -20.30
CA ASP A 248 -12.68 -0.51 -19.01
C ASP A 248 -11.63 -1.00 -18.01
N VAL A 249 -11.90 -0.81 -16.72
CA VAL A 249 -11.02 -1.27 -15.63
C VAL A 249 -11.70 -2.41 -14.87
N VAL A 250 -11.00 -3.53 -14.77
CA VAL A 250 -11.40 -4.73 -14.06
C VAL A 250 -10.72 -4.77 -12.69
N ILE A 251 -11.49 -4.97 -11.62
CA ILE A 251 -11.01 -5.20 -10.27
C ILE A 251 -11.28 -6.66 -9.91
N SER A 252 -10.27 -7.36 -9.38
CA SER A 252 -10.39 -8.77 -9.03
C SER A 252 -11.42 -9.00 -7.94
N GLU A 253 -12.45 -9.77 -8.25
CA GLU A 253 -13.28 -10.44 -7.23
C GLU A 253 -12.53 -11.64 -6.63
N LEU A 254 -11.92 -12.40 -7.54
CA LEU A 254 -11.03 -13.52 -7.26
C LEU A 254 -10.00 -13.62 -8.39
N ALA A 255 -8.91 -14.34 -8.14
CA ALA A 255 -7.92 -14.69 -9.14
C ALA A 255 -7.61 -16.19 -9.10
N TYR A 256 -7.34 -16.78 -10.26
CA TYR A 256 -7.02 -18.20 -10.39
C TYR A 256 -6.14 -18.50 -11.61
N GLN A 257 -5.36 -19.57 -11.50
CA GLN A 257 -4.52 -20.06 -12.57
C GLN A 257 -5.36 -20.97 -13.50
N TYR A 258 -5.69 -20.51 -14.72
CA TYR A 258 -6.58 -21.27 -15.62
C TYR A 258 -5.86 -22.41 -16.34
N ASP A 259 -4.53 -22.40 -16.39
CA ASP A 259 -3.73 -23.46 -17.00
C ASP A 259 -3.28 -24.54 -15.99
N GLU A 260 -3.75 -24.48 -14.73
CA GLU A 260 -3.58 -25.55 -13.72
C GLU A 260 -4.60 -26.67 -13.98
N GLY A 261 -4.12 -27.88 -14.27
CA GLY A 261 -4.99 -29.02 -14.59
C GLY A 261 -4.26 -30.17 -15.29
N LYS A 262 -5.03 -31.06 -15.91
CA LYS A 262 -4.55 -32.24 -16.62
C LYS A 262 -4.98 -32.19 -18.09
N ARG A 263 -4.09 -32.57 -19.00
CA ARG A 263 -4.43 -32.75 -20.41
C ARG A 263 -4.75 -34.21 -20.71
N GLU A 264 -5.97 -34.45 -21.19
CA GLU A 264 -6.48 -35.77 -21.58
C GLU A 264 -6.75 -35.82 -23.09
N ALA A 265 -7.09 -37.00 -23.62
CA ALA A 265 -7.38 -37.16 -25.05
C ALA A 265 -8.57 -36.31 -25.53
N GLY A 266 -9.53 -36.00 -24.63
CA GLY A 266 -10.70 -35.17 -24.91
C GLY A 266 -10.51 -33.67 -24.67
N GLY A 267 -9.31 -33.23 -24.29
CA GLY A 267 -9.02 -31.81 -24.01
C GLY A 267 -8.37 -31.57 -22.64
N PHE A 268 -8.33 -30.30 -22.25
CA PHE A 268 -7.80 -29.89 -20.96
C PHE A 268 -8.90 -29.95 -19.88
N VAL A 269 -8.58 -30.52 -18.73
CA VAL A 269 -9.44 -30.61 -17.56
C VAL A 269 -8.80 -29.79 -16.44
N GLY A 270 -9.45 -28.69 -16.07
CA GLY A 270 -8.94 -27.74 -15.07
C GLY A 270 -8.97 -28.28 -13.63
N ASP A 271 -7.97 -27.89 -12.84
CA ASP A 271 -7.89 -28.06 -11.38
C ASP A 271 -7.63 -26.69 -10.73
N HIS A 272 -8.61 -25.78 -10.89
CA HIS A 272 -8.42 -24.37 -10.57
C HIS A 272 -8.58 -24.10 -9.08
N ARG A 273 -7.50 -23.64 -8.44
CA ARG A 273 -7.55 -23.12 -7.08
C ARG A 273 -7.76 -21.61 -7.12
N GLN A 274 -8.90 -21.17 -6.59
CA GLN A 274 -9.30 -19.77 -6.57
C GLN A 274 -8.86 -19.10 -5.26
N ALA A 275 -8.40 -17.86 -5.36
CA ALA A 275 -8.18 -16.99 -4.22
C ALA A 275 -9.15 -15.80 -4.34
N ALA A 276 -10.02 -15.62 -3.35
CA ALA A 276 -10.98 -14.53 -3.30
C ALA A 276 -10.42 -13.32 -2.55
N VAL A 277 -10.87 -12.13 -2.94
CA VAL A 277 -10.65 -10.88 -2.19
C VAL A 277 -11.64 -10.83 -1.02
N SER A 278 -11.31 -10.11 0.05
CA SER A 278 -12.17 -10.00 1.23
C SER A 278 -13.47 -9.23 0.93
N ASP A 279 -14.58 -9.63 1.58
CA ASP A 279 -15.90 -9.04 1.36
C ASP A 279 -15.93 -7.51 1.52
N HIS A 280 -15.15 -6.95 2.44
CA HIS A 280 -15.16 -5.52 2.68
C HIS A 280 -14.38 -4.75 1.60
N TRP A 281 -13.36 -5.36 0.98
CA TRP A 281 -12.67 -4.80 -0.18
C TRP A 281 -13.52 -4.92 -1.44
N LEU A 282 -14.25 -6.03 -1.60
CA LEU A 282 -15.21 -6.22 -2.69
C LEU A 282 -16.27 -5.11 -2.69
N ARG A 283 -16.97 -4.92 -1.56
CA ARG A 283 -17.99 -3.85 -1.44
C ARG A 283 -17.42 -2.46 -1.67
N ALA A 284 -16.18 -2.21 -1.24
CA ALA A 284 -15.50 -0.95 -1.50
C ALA A 284 -15.21 -0.76 -3.00
N ALA A 285 -14.78 -1.81 -3.70
CA ALA A 285 -14.51 -1.77 -5.12
C ALA A 285 -15.78 -1.52 -5.94
N GLU A 286 -16.90 -2.16 -5.57
CA GLU A 286 -18.22 -1.95 -6.19
C GLU A 286 -18.76 -0.52 -6.02
N SER A 287 -18.29 0.21 -5.00
CA SER A 287 -18.71 1.59 -4.74
C SER A 287 -17.95 2.65 -5.56
N LEU A 288 -16.88 2.27 -6.26
CA LEU A 288 -16.07 3.19 -7.05
C LEU A 288 -16.84 3.74 -8.25
N GLN A 289 -16.63 5.02 -8.52
CA GLN A 289 -17.23 5.74 -9.65
C GLN A 289 -16.11 6.29 -10.54
N PRO A 290 -16.07 5.94 -11.83
CA PRO A 290 -15.00 6.39 -12.73
C PRO A 290 -15.06 7.90 -13.02
N GLU A 291 -16.20 8.56 -12.85
CA GLU A 291 -16.45 9.95 -13.23
C GLU A 291 -15.55 10.97 -12.52
N ALA A 292 -14.98 10.60 -11.37
CA ALA A 292 -14.06 11.44 -10.62
C ALA A 292 -12.58 11.25 -11.02
N LEU A 293 -12.28 10.33 -11.93
CA LEU A 293 -10.92 9.99 -12.33
C LEU A 293 -10.44 10.82 -13.52
N PRO A 294 -9.16 11.23 -13.56
CA PRO A 294 -8.60 12.05 -14.65
C PRO A 294 -8.75 11.43 -16.04
N SER A 295 -8.63 10.10 -16.14
CA SER A 295 -8.77 9.35 -17.40
C SER A 295 -10.22 9.16 -17.86
N TYR A 296 -11.22 9.58 -17.08
CA TYR A 296 -12.62 9.49 -17.48
C TYR A 296 -13.04 10.73 -18.27
N GLY A 297 -13.72 10.53 -19.39
CA GLY A 297 -14.27 11.59 -20.22
C GLY A 297 -15.59 11.19 -20.85
N LYS A 298 -16.52 12.15 -20.97
CA LYS A 298 -17.76 11.92 -21.73
C LYS A 298 -17.44 12.00 -23.22
N PRO A 299 -18.00 11.11 -24.04
CA PRO A 299 -17.70 11.11 -25.45
C PRO A 299 -18.36 12.31 -26.13
N SER A 300 -17.62 12.98 -27.00
CA SER A 300 -18.15 13.95 -27.93
C SER A 300 -19.06 13.26 -28.96
N PRO A 301 -19.92 14.02 -29.67
CA PRO A 301 -20.73 13.46 -30.74
C PRO A 301 -19.89 12.80 -31.86
N GLU A 302 -18.68 13.29 -32.11
CA GLU A 302 -17.76 12.72 -33.11
C GLU A 302 -17.14 11.43 -32.61
N GLU A 303 -16.71 11.36 -31.35
CA GLU A 303 -16.20 10.13 -30.73
C GLU A 303 -17.28 9.06 -30.66
N ALA A 304 -18.52 9.42 -30.32
CA ALA A 304 -19.64 8.49 -30.33
C ALA A 304 -19.98 7.98 -31.73
N ARG A 305 -19.84 8.85 -32.75
CA ARG A 305 -19.99 8.47 -34.16
C ARG A 305 -18.90 7.50 -34.59
N PHE A 306 -17.63 7.84 -34.32
CA PHE A 306 -16.48 7.02 -34.63
C PHE A 306 -16.57 5.65 -33.94
N TRP A 307 -16.94 5.61 -32.66
CA TRP A 307 -17.12 4.37 -31.91
C TRP A 307 -18.13 3.40 -32.58
N VAL A 308 -19.23 3.91 -33.16
CA VAL A 308 -20.17 3.05 -33.91
C VAL A 308 -19.50 2.45 -35.14
N LEU A 309 -18.77 3.27 -35.90
CA LEU A 309 -18.09 2.83 -37.12
C LEU A 309 -16.98 1.82 -36.80
N GLU A 310 -16.13 2.11 -35.80
CA GLU A 310 -15.07 1.24 -35.34
C GLU A 310 -15.63 -0.11 -34.84
N THR A 311 -16.72 -0.09 -34.08
CA THR A 311 -17.36 -1.33 -33.59
C THR A 311 -17.86 -2.20 -34.75
N LEU A 312 -18.44 -1.59 -35.79
CA LEU A 312 -18.86 -2.30 -37.00
C LEU A 312 -17.66 -2.81 -37.81
N HIS A 313 -16.59 -2.02 -37.90
CA HIS A 313 -15.33 -2.40 -38.57
C HIS A 313 -14.72 -3.64 -37.91
N ALA A 314 -14.74 -3.70 -36.57
CA ALA A 314 -14.33 -4.86 -35.79
C ALA A 314 -15.27 -6.07 -35.90
N GLY A 315 -16.33 -5.99 -36.72
CA GLY A 315 -17.29 -7.08 -36.95
C GLY A 315 -18.29 -7.27 -35.80
N SER A 316 -18.37 -6.34 -34.85
CA SER A 316 -19.24 -6.42 -33.69
C SER A 316 -20.54 -5.64 -33.89
N ASP A 317 -21.64 -6.09 -33.25
CA ASP A 317 -22.92 -5.38 -33.25
C ASP A 317 -22.91 -4.28 -32.17
N PRO A 318 -22.87 -2.97 -32.53
CA PRO A 318 -22.76 -1.92 -31.53
C PRO A 318 -24.00 -1.80 -30.65
N ARG A 319 -25.14 -2.40 -31.05
CA ARG A 319 -26.35 -2.45 -30.21
C ARG A 319 -26.18 -3.36 -28.99
N LYS A 320 -25.35 -4.40 -29.12
CA LYS A 320 -25.08 -5.41 -28.08
C LYS A 320 -23.81 -5.14 -27.29
N HIS A 321 -23.01 -4.17 -27.72
CA HIS A 321 -21.72 -3.87 -27.11
C HIS A 321 -21.88 -3.34 -25.66
N PRO A 322 -21.06 -3.80 -24.70
CA PRO A 322 -21.15 -3.41 -23.29
C PRO A 322 -20.96 -1.91 -23.05
N ALA A 323 -20.28 -1.21 -23.98
CA ALA A 323 -20.08 0.24 -23.93
C ALA A 323 -21.25 1.09 -24.45
N ARG A 324 -22.26 0.52 -25.11
CA ARG A 324 -23.27 1.30 -25.86
C ARG A 324 -23.95 2.39 -25.02
N SER A 325 -24.32 2.08 -23.78
CA SER A 325 -25.01 3.05 -22.89
C SER A 325 -24.11 4.17 -22.39
N ARG A 326 -22.77 4.02 -22.50
CA ARG A 326 -21.78 5.03 -22.09
C ARG A 326 -21.54 6.04 -23.21
N TYR A 327 -21.70 5.62 -24.47
CA TYR A 327 -21.66 6.48 -25.64
C TYR A 327 -23.00 7.12 -25.99
N PHE A 328 -24.12 6.48 -25.63
CA PHE A 328 -25.46 6.95 -25.97
C PHE A 328 -26.42 6.88 -24.79
N GLY A 329 -26.81 8.06 -24.30
CA GLY A 329 -27.89 8.25 -23.37
C GLY A 329 -29.26 7.87 -23.95
N LYS A 330 -30.30 8.00 -23.11
CA LYS A 330 -31.67 7.64 -23.49
C LYS A 330 -32.15 8.53 -24.64
N GLY A 331 -32.38 7.92 -25.81
CA GLY A 331 -32.91 8.60 -26.99
C GLY A 331 -31.87 9.09 -28.00
N GLU A 332 -30.58 9.04 -27.68
CA GLU A 332 -29.50 9.56 -28.54
C GLU A 332 -29.09 8.59 -29.67
N TRP A 333 -29.30 7.29 -29.46
CA TRP A 333 -28.94 6.24 -30.41
C TRP A 333 -29.60 6.41 -31.79
N ARG A 334 -30.92 6.58 -31.83
CA ARG A 334 -31.67 6.63 -33.10
C ARG A 334 -31.28 7.84 -33.96
N PRO A 335 -31.16 9.07 -33.41
CA PRO A 335 -30.62 10.21 -34.15
C PRO A 335 -29.23 9.96 -34.74
N MET A 336 -28.32 9.32 -34.00
CA MET A 336 -26.97 9.00 -34.51
C MET A 336 -27.03 8.04 -35.70
N ILE A 337 -27.77 6.93 -35.57
CA ILE A 337 -27.91 5.93 -36.65
C ILE A 337 -28.55 6.56 -37.90
N ASN A 338 -29.58 7.38 -37.73
CA ASN A 338 -30.20 8.08 -38.86
C ASN A 338 -29.21 9.00 -39.58
N ARG A 339 -28.30 9.66 -38.84
CA ARG A 339 -27.26 10.51 -39.42
C ARG A 339 -26.25 9.68 -40.21
N LEU A 340 -25.74 8.59 -39.63
CA LEU A 340 -24.81 7.68 -40.33
C LEU A 340 -25.41 7.08 -41.62
N LEU A 341 -26.71 6.76 -41.60
CA LEU A 341 -27.45 6.30 -42.79
C LEU A 341 -27.58 7.41 -43.84
N ALA A 342 -27.88 8.64 -43.42
CA ALA A 342 -27.97 9.80 -44.32
C ALA A 342 -26.60 10.17 -44.92
N ASP A 343 -25.53 10.00 -44.16
CA ASP A 343 -24.14 10.21 -44.59
C ASP A 343 -23.61 9.05 -45.47
N GLU A 344 -24.43 8.02 -45.74
CA GLU A 344 -24.07 6.82 -46.49
C GLU A 344 -22.83 6.07 -45.96
N THR A 345 -22.52 6.23 -44.67
CA THR A 345 -21.37 5.56 -44.02
C THR A 345 -21.71 4.17 -43.55
N ILE A 346 -22.99 3.92 -43.26
CA ILE A 346 -23.52 2.59 -42.90
C ILE A 346 -24.76 2.28 -43.73
N GLU A 347 -25.17 1.02 -43.69
CA GLU A 347 -26.46 0.56 -44.20
C GLU A 347 -27.13 -0.44 -43.27
N VAL A 348 -28.44 -0.59 -43.46
CA VAL A 348 -29.23 -1.67 -42.85
C VAL A 348 -29.19 -2.87 -43.79
N ASP A 349 -28.61 -3.96 -43.33
CA ASP A 349 -28.65 -5.26 -44.00
C ASP A 349 -29.43 -6.26 -43.15
N GLY A 350 -30.71 -6.44 -43.51
CA GLY A 350 -31.65 -7.26 -42.75
C GLY A 350 -31.76 -6.80 -41.29
N PRO A 351 -31.45 -7.65 -40.29
CA PRO A 351 -31.50 -7.29 -38.87
C PRO A 351 -30.23 -6.59 -38.37
N SER A 352 -29.24 -6.32 -39.23
CA SER A 352 -27.90 -5.86 -38.86
C SER A 352 -27.55 -4.52 -39.50
N LEU A 353 -26.58 -3.83 -38.90
CA LEU A 353 -25.92 -2.68 -39.50
C LEU A 353 -24.60 -3.14 -40.14
N ARG A 354 -24.24 -2.58 -41.30
CA ARG A 354 -22.95 -2.82 -41.96
C ARG A 354 -22.31 -1.52 -42.38
N LEU A 355 -20.98 -1.51 -42.45
CA LEU A 355 -20.23 -0.39 -43.02
C LEU A 355 -20.40 -0.36 -44.54
N ARG A 356 -20.52 0.86 -45.07
CA ARG A 356 -20.34 1.16 -46.49
C ARG A 356 -18.89 1.55 -46.77
N PRO A 357 -18.45 1.57 -48.05
CA PRO A 357 -17.08 1.98 -48.39
C PRO A 357 -16.66 3.34 -47.82
N ALA A 358 -17.59 4.29 -47.70
CA ALA A 358 -17.32 5.60 -47.08
C ALA A 358 -17.01 5.49 -45.58
N GLY A 359 -17.80 4.70 -44.83
CA GLY A 359 -17.56 4.47 -43.41
C GLY A 359 -16.28 3.66 -43.16
N GLU A 360 -16.00 2.67 -44.01
CA GLU A 360 -14.76 1.90 -43.97
C GLU A 360 -13.54 2.82 -44.21
N ALA A 361 -13.58 3.65 -45.25
CA ALA A 361 -12.50 4.60 -45.54
C ALA A 361 -12.26 5.59 -44.39
N GLU A 362 -13.34 5.99 -43.71
CA GLU A 362 -13.22 6.86 -42.54
C GLU A 362 -12.53 6.17 -41.36
N VAL A 363 -12.93 4.93 -41.03
CA VAL A 363 -12.27 4.17 -39.97
C VAL A 363 -10.79 3.97 -40.30
N GLN A 364 -10.47 3.54 -41.53
CA GLN A 364 -9.09 3.38 -41.97
C GLN A 364 -8.29 4.69 -41.89
N SER A 365 -8.90 5.82 -42.24
CA SER A 365 -8.24 7.13 -42.13
C SER A 365 -7.90 7.47 -40.68
N SER A 366 -8.84 7.26 -39.76
CA SER A 366 -8.61 7.49 -38.32
C SER A 366 -7.56 6.52 -37.75
N LEU A 367 -7.59 5.24 -38.12
CA LEU A 367 -6.57 4.28 -37.68
C LEU A 367 -5.14 4.67 -38.11
N ILE A 368 -5.00 5.42 -39.20
CA ILE A 368 -3.72 5.92 -39.71
C ILE A 368 -3.32 7.27 -39.07
N LEU A 369 -4.30 8.15 -38.83
CA LEU A 369 -4.05 9.51 -38.37
C LEU A 369 -4.00 9.62 -36.85
N ASP A 370 -4.82 8.84 -36.15
CA ASP A 370 -4.97 8.86 -34.70
C ASP A 370 -4.07 7.79 -34.06
N VAL A 371 -2.76 8.04 -34.09
CA VAL A 371 -1.74 7.09 -33.63
C VAL A 371 -1.51 7.12 -32.11
N ASP A 372 -1.98 8.17 -31.44
CA ASP A 372 -1.80 8.39 -30.02
C ASP A 372 -2.86 7.63 -29.20
N PRO A 373 -2.51 7.19 -27.97
CA PRO A 373 -3.48 6.59 -27.06
C PRO A 373 -4.58 7.61 -26.70
N PRO A 374 -5.83 7.17 -26.45
CA PRO A 374 -6.88 8.08 -26.03
C PRO A 374 -6.51 8.76 -24.71
N GLU A 375 -6.76 10.06 -24.60
CA GLU A 375 -6.51 10.80 -23.35
C GLU A 375 -7.60 10.57 -22.32
N GLN A 376 -8.85 10.37 -22.75
CA GLN A 376 -9.97 10.07 -21.89
C GLN A 376 -10.93 9.10 -22.58
N LEU A 377 -11.60 8.24 -21.82
CA LEU A 377 -12.68 7.39 -22.32
C LEU A 377 -13.84 7.39 -21.34
N PRO A 378 -15.08 7.14 -21.80
CA PRO A 378 -16.21 6.91 -20.90
C PRO A 378 -16.15 5.49 -20.36
N PHE A 379 -15.06 5.09 -19.70
CA PHE A 379 -14.80 3.73 -19.27
C PHE A 379 -15.64 3.33 -18.04
N ALA A 380 -15.87 2.03 -17.86
CA ALA A 380 -16.52 1.49 -16.68
C ALA A 380 -15.51 0.80 -15.74
N ILE A 381 -15.80 0.81 -14.44
CA ILE A 381 -15.14 -0.07 -13.46
C ILE A 381 -16.02 -1.31 -13.27
N LYS A 382 -15.43 -2.50 -13.38
CA LYS A 382 -16.12 -3.79 -13.21
C LYS A 382 -15.38 -4.66 -12.21
N VAL A 383 -16.12 -5.20 -11.24
CA VAL A 383 -15.60 -6.21 -10.31
C VAL A 383 -15.92 -7.59 -10.86
N GLY A 384 -14.96 -8.50 -10.86
CA GLY A 384 -15.18 -9.89 -11.27
C GLY A 384 -13.93 -10.75 -11.33
N PRO A 385 -14.07 -12.04 -11.67
CA PRO A 385 -12.96 -12.99 -11.70
C PRO A 385 -11.92 -12.68 -12.78
N ILE A 386 -10.64 -12.79 -12.42
CA ILE A 386 -9.49 -12.67 -13.33
C ILE A 386 -8.77 -14.03 -13.43
N ALA A 387 -8.63 -14.52 -14.66
CA ALA A 387 -7.86 -15.71 -14.99
C ALA A 387 -6.40 -15.35 -15.31
N SER A 388 -5.46 -16.13 -14.80
CA SER A 388 -4.03 -16.00 -15.11
C SER A 388 -3.47 -17.26 -15.75
N GLY A 389 -2.58 -17.11 -16.73
CA GLY A 389 -1.83 -18.22 -17.32
C GLY A 389 -0.46 -17.80 -17.80
N ASN A 390 0.36 -18.77 -18.21
CA ASN A 390 1.75 -18.49 -18.62
C ASN A 390 1.92 -18.29 -20.14
N VAL A 391 0.81 -18.25 -20.88
CA VAL A 391 0.80 -18.07 -22.34
C VAL A 391 0.00 -16.82 -22.69
N VAL A 392 0.54 -16.04 -23.63
CA VAL A 392 -0.19 -14.92 -24.24
C VAL A 392 -1.26 -15.50 -25.16
N VAL A 393 -2.52 -15.31 -24.80
CA VAL A 393 -3.67 -15.80 -25.54
C VAL A 393 -4.09 -14.79 -26.61
N LYS A 394 -4.33 -15.26 -27.83
CA LYS A 394 -4.73 -14.44 -29.01
C LYS A 394 -5.66 -15.20 -29.97
N ASP A 395 -6.47 -16.13 -29.47
CA ASP A 395 -7.28 -17.01 -30.32
C ASP A 395 -8.76 -16.60 -30.41
N GLY A 396 -9.21 -15.66 -29.58
CA GLY A 396 -10.62 -15.23 -29.50
C GLY A 396 -11.60 -16.29 -28.98
N VAL A 397 -11.17 -17.53 -28.74
CA VAL A 397 -12.02 -18.67 -28.33
C VAL A 397 -11.82 -19.06 -26.87
N THR A 398 -10.68 -18.70 -26.27
CA THR A 398 -10.34 -19.03 -24.88
C THR A 398 -11.42 -18.60 -23.89
N TRP A 399 -12.20 -17.55 -24.17
CA TRP A 399 -13.29 -17.12 -23.28
C TRP A 399 -14.39 -18.19 -23.10
N GLU A 400 -14.73 -18.95 -24.14
CA GLU A 400 -15.71 -20.03 -24.06
C GLU A 400 -15.17 -21.18 -23.21
N ASP A 401 -13.89 -21.51 -23.39
CA ASP A 401 -13.20 -22.52 -22.60
C ASP A 401 -13.13 -22.14 -21.12
N LEU A 402 -12.73 -20.89 -20.81
CA LEU A 402 -12.66 -20.40 -19.43
C LEU A 402 -14.04 -20.46 -18.74
N ARG A 403 -15.11 -20.14 -19.46
CA ARG A 403 -16.48 -20.26 -18.97
C ARG A 403 -16.87 -21.72 -18.72
N ALA A 404 -16.52 -22.61 -19.65
CA ALA A 404 -16.79 -24.04 -19.55
C ALA A 404 -16.01 -24.71 -18.40
N MET A 405 -14.81 -24.20 -18.08
CA MET A 405 -13.95 -24.69 -17.01
C MET A 405 -14.43 -24.32 -15.58
N GLY A 406 -15.54 -23.59 -15.44
CA GLY A 406 -16.25 -23.45 -14.16
C GLY A 406 -16.30 -22.04 -13.58
N VAL A 407 -15.60 -21.06 -14.17
CA VAL A 407 -15.70 -19.65 -13.78
C VAL A 407 -16.49 -18.90 -14.87
N ARG A 408 -17.80 -19.14 -14.92
CA ARG A 408 -18.72 -18.60 -15.96
C ARG A 408 -18.66 -17.08 -16.09
N SER A 409 -18.37 -16.37 -15.01
CA SER A 409 -18.34 -14.90 -14.94
C SER A 409 -16.95 -14.30 -15.16
N VAL A 410 -15.96 -15.06 -15.63
CA VAL A 410 -14.61 -14.53 -15.90
C VAL A 410 -14.66 -13.33 -16.84
N ILE A 411 -14.06 -12.22 -16.40
CA ILE A 411 -14.07 -10.95 -17.14
C ILE A 411 -12.67 -10.47 -17.54
N GLY A 412 -11.62 -10.97 -16.90
CA GLY A 412 -10.23 -10.61 -17.20
C GLY A 412 -9.35 -11.83 -17.43
N LEU A 413 -8.39 -11.70 -18.35
CA LEU A 413 -7.38 -12.70 -18.68
C LEU A 413 -6.00 -12.02 -18.77
N GLU A 414 -5.05 -12.47 -17.95
CA GLU A 414 -3.68 -11.93 -17.89
C GLU A 414 -2.68 -13.00 -17.41
N MET A 415 -1.51 -12.62 -16.89
CA MET A 415 -0.41 -13.56 -16.62
C MET A 415 0.12 -13.58 -15.18
N GLU A 416 -0.38 -12.75 -14.25
CA GLU A 416 0.23 -12.56 -12.92
C GLU A 416 -0.73 -12.51 -11.72
N ALA A 417 -2.01 -12.18 -11.91
CA ALA A 417 -2.97 -11.94 -10.82
C ALA A 417 -3.08 -13.12 -9.85
N ALA A 418 -3.14 -14.35 -10.38
CA ALA A 418 -3.17 -15.56 -9.57
C ALA A 418 -1.90 -15.70 -8.72
N ALA A 419 -0.72 -15.37 -9.26
CA ALA A 419 0.53 -15.43 -8.50
C ALA A 419 0.54 -14.42 -7.35
N ILE A 420 0.07 -13.19 -7.58
CA ILE A 420 -0.08 -12.17 -6.53
C ILE A 420 -1.03 -12.66 -5.42
N ALA A 421 -2.20 -13.17 -5.80
CA ALA A 421 -3.18 -13.70 -4.87
C ALA A 421 -2.62 -14.88 -4.05
N ARG A 422 -1.91 -15.81 -4.71
CA ARG A 422 -1.24 -16.93 -4.03
C ARG A 422 -0.18 -16.46 -3.04
N VAL A 423 0.62 -15.46 -3.40
CA VAL A 423 1.63 -14.88 -2.50
C VAL A 423 0.95 -14.25 -1.28
N ALA A 424 -0.10 -13.45 -1.48
CA ALA A 424 -0.83 -12.83 -0.38
C ALA A 424 -1.39 -13.87 0.60
N VAL A 425 -2.06 -14.91 0.07
CA VAL A 425 -2.63 -16.00 0.87
C VAL A 425 -1.56 -16.78 1.60
N ALA A 426 -0.48 -17.19 0.91
CA ALA A 426 0.58 -18.00 1.49
C ALA A 426 1.37 -17.25 2.58
N ALA A 427 1.67 -15.97 2.34
CA ALA A 427 2.38 -15.11 3.28
C ALA A 427 1.46 -14.49 4.34
N LYS A 428 0.14 -14.76 4.29
CA LYS A 428 -0.88 -14.18 5.19
C LYS A 428 -0.86 -12.65 5.22
N VAL A 429 -0.66 -12.04 4.05
CA VAL A 429 -0.88 -10.58 3.90
C VAL A 429 -2.36 -10.31 4.19
N PRO A 430 -2.69 -9.32 5.04
CA PRO A 430 -4.07 -9.08 5.45
C PRO A 430 -5.03 -8.91 4.27
N GLU A 431 -4.63 -8.11 3.28
CA GLU A 431 -5.46 -7.79 2.12
C GLU A 431 -4.68 -7.85 0.81
N TRP A 432 -5.40 -8.14 -0.28
CA TRP A 432 -4.83 -8.07 -1.62
C TRP A 432 -5.87 -7.64 -2.64
N LEU A 433 -5.42 -7.02 -3.73
CA LEU A 433 -6.28 -6.60 -4.84
C LEU A 433 -5.49 -6.51 -6.14
N VAL A 434 -6.10 -6.95 -7.23
CA VAL A 434 -5.57 -6.73 -8.58
C VAL A 434 -6.53 -5.83 -9.34
N VAL A 435 -6.00 -4.76 -9.93
CA VAL A 435 -6.74 -3.81 -10.76
C VAL A 435 -6.10 -3.82 -12.15
N LYS A 436 -6.86 -4.05 -13.21
CA LYS A 436 -6.34 -4.20 -14.58
C LYS A 436 -7.15 -3.38 -15.56
N GLY A 437 -6.49 -2.63 -16.43
CA GLY A 437 -7.13 -1.97 -17.56
C GLY A 437 -7.27 -2.94 -18.73
N VAL A 438 -8.40 -2.92 -19.42
CA VAL A 438 -8.66 -3.74 -20.60
C VAL A 438 -7.97 -3.10 -21.81
N MET A 439 -6.89 -3.71 -22.30
CA MET A 439 -6.19 -3.22 -23.50
C MET A 439 -6.67 -3.91 -24.78
N ASP A 440 -7.10 -5.18 -24.68
CA ASP A 440 -7.57 -5.99 -25.82
C ASP A 440 -8.59 -7.05 -25.37
N HIS A 441 -9.04 -7.91 -26.29
CA HIS A 441 -10.00 -8.99 -26.02
C HIS A 441 -9.42 -10.41 -26.24
N ALA A 442 -8.10 -10.55 -26.23
CA ALA A 442 -7.38 -11.78 -26.59
C ALA A 442 -7.71 -12.27 -28.01
N ASP A 443 -7.99 -11.33 -28.91
CA ASP A 443 -8.22 -11.57 -30.33
C ASP A 443 -6.91 -11.35 -31.15
N PRO A 444 -6.86 -11.85 -32.41
CA PRO A 444 -5.68 -11.68 -33.26
C PRO A 444 -5.43 -10.24 -33.72
N ASN A 445 -6.45 -9.37 -33.70
CA ASN A 445 -6.44 -8.02 -34.24
C ASN A 445 -6.05 -7.03 -33.14
N LYS A 446 -4.78 -7.13 -32.70
CA LYS A 446 -4.28 -6.28 -31.62
C LYS A 446 -3.98 -4.87 -32.11
N ASP A 447 -4.48 -3.93 -31.32
CA ASP A 447 -4.16 -2.53 -31.36
C ASP A 447 -3.57 -2.14 -30.01
N ASP A 448 -2.24 -1.99 -29.94
CA ASP A 448 -1.53 -1.67 -28.71
C ASP A 448 -1.75 -0.19 -28.27
N ARG A 449 -2.44 0.65 -29.06
CA ARG A 449 -2.76 2.05 -28.73
C ARG A 449 -3.54 2.18 -27.42
N TYR A 450 -4.35 1.18 -27.04
CA TYR A 450 -5.12 1.22 -25.80
C TYR A 450 -4.30 0.90 -24.55
N LYS A 451 -3.11 0.30 -24.70
CA LYS A 451 -2.31 -0.17 -23.57
C LYS A 451 -1.83 0.96 -22.65
N PRO A 452 -1.29 2.10 -23.14
CA PRO A 452 -0.94 3.23 -22.28
C PRO A 452 -2.14 3.78 -21.50
N PHE A 453 -3.30 3.91 -22.15
CA PHE A 453 -4.53 4.33 -21.50
C PHE A 453 -4.96 3.34 -20.40
N ALA A 454 -5.01 2.05 -20.74
CA ALA A 454 -5.43 0.98 -19.84
C ALA A 454 -4.54 0.90 -18.59
N ALA A 455 -3.21 1.01 -18.76
CA ALA A 455 -2.27 1.03 -17.65
C ALA A 455 -2.48 2.24 -16.72
N ARG A 456 -2.71 3.43 -17.30
CA ARG A 456 -2.99 4.65 -16.53
C ARG A 456 -4.33 4.56 -15.79
N ALA A 457 -5.41 4.18 -16.48
CA ALA A 457 -6.74 4.05 -15.87
C ALA A 457 -6.74 3.03 -14.73
N SER A 458 -6.05 1.89 -14.91
CA SER A 458 -5.84 0.89 -13.85
C SER A 458 -5.18 1.50 -12.60
N ALA A 459 -4.10 2.26 -12.79
CA ALA A 459 -3.37 2.89 -11.70
C ALA A 459 -4.18 3.99 -10.99
N GLU A 460 -4.92 4.81 -11.73
CA GLU A 460 -5.81 5.84 -11.19
C GLU A 460 -6.95 5.24 -10.37
N VAL A 461 -7.58 4.17 -10.86
CA VAL A 461 -8.61 3.42 -10.12
C VAL A 461 -8.01 2.82 -8.83
N LEU A 462 -6.81 2.25 -8.90
CA LEU A 462 -6.15 1.71 -7.71
C LEU A 462 -5.80 2.79 -6.68
N ARG A 463 -5.29 3.96 -7.13
CA ARG A 463 -5.08 5.12 -6.25
C ARG A 463 -6.38 5.53 -5.57
N ALA A 464 -7.46 5.71 -6.32
CA ALA A 464 -8.75 6.11 -5.77
C ALA A 464 -9.30 5.09 -4.75
N PHE A 465 -9.18 3.79 -5.05
CA PHE A 465 -9.55 2.72 -4.14
C PHE A 465 -8.77 2.81 -2.81
N LEU A 466 -7.44 2.86 -2.88
CA LEU A 466 -6.59 2.90 -1.69
C LEU A 466 -6.82 4.17 -0.87
N THR A 467 -6.91 5.33 -1.51
CA THR A 467 -7.25 6.59 -0.83
C THR A 467 -8.57 6.46 -0.06
N GLY A 468 -9.61 5.90 -0.68
CA GLY A 468 -10.88 5.65 0.00
C GLY A 468 -10.75 4.70 1.20
N ARG A 469 -9.86 3.70 1.12
CA ARG A 469 -9.66 2.73 2.21
C ARG A 469 -8.92 3.28 3.41
N PHE A 470 -7.86 4.03 3.19
CA PHE A 470 -7.08 4.61 4.28
C PHE A 470 -7.76 5.85 4.90
N MET A 471 -8.65 6.54 4.18
CA MET A 471 -9.46 7.61 4.75
C MET A 471 -10.56 7.11 5.70
N SER A 472 -11.22 5.99 5.40
CA SER A 472 -12.24 5.44 6.31
C SER A 472 -11.65 4.93 7.63
N GLY A 473 -10.35 4.59 7.64
CA GLY A 473 -9.63 4.17 8.85
C GLY A 473 -9.16 5.32 9.75
N SER A 474 -8.99 6.55 9.21
CA SER A 474 -8.55 7.71 9.99
C SER A 474 -9.69 8.39 10.77
N ALA A 475 -10.94 8.24 10.33
CA ALA A 475 -12.12 8.79 11.01
C ALA A 475 -12.41 8.17 12.40
N GLY A 476 -11.71 7.08 12.78
CA GLY A 476 -11.81 6.44 14.10
C GLY A 476 -10.73 6.84 15.09
N ARG A 477 -9.83 7.77 14.75
CA ARG A 477 -8.75 8.25 15.62
C ARG A 477 -8.78 9.78 15.74
N ASP A 478 -9.87 10.32 16.27
CA ASP A 478 -9.81 11.52 17.11
C ASP A 478 -11.16 11.80 17.77
N THR A 479 -11.15 11.75 19.11
CA THR A 479 -11.77 12.68 20.08
C THR A 479 -12.19 11.96 21.36
N SER A 480 -11.21 11.76 22.25
CA SER A 480 -11.50 11.70 23.69
C SER A 480 -10.39 12.43 24.45
N ALA A 481 -10.32 13.74 24.26
CA ALA A 481 -9.76 14.62 25.29
C ALA A 481 -10.87 14.83 26.34
N PRO A 482 -10.59 14.64 27.64
CA PRO A 482 -11.62 14.76 28.67
C PRO A 482 -12.02 16.22 28.84
N ALA A 483 -13.33 16.46 28.87
CA ALA A 483 -13.93 17.74 29.16
C ALA A 483 -13.56 18.21 30.57
N GLY A 484 -12.76 19.29 30.65
CA GLY A 484 -12.57 20.07 31.87
C GLY A 484 -13.67 21.11 32.00
N HIS A 485 -14.55 20.93 32.97
CA HIS A 485 -15.59 21.88 33.33
C HIS A 485 -15.07 23.00 34.25
N SER A 486 -15.37 24.24 33.85
CA SER A 486 -15.65 25.45 34.67
C SER A 486 -14.47 26.06 35.48
N SER A 487 -14.36 27.37 35.71
CA SER A 487 -15.36 28.44 35.73
C SER A 487 -14.74 29.83 35.51
N SER A 488 -15.56 30.72 34.98
CA SER A 488 -15.47 32.19 34.88
C SER A 488 -14.75 32.96 35.99
N LEU A 489 -14.09 34.07 35.62
CA LEU A 489 -14.33 35.40 36.20
C LEU A 489 -13.70 36.53 35.36
N ASP A 490 -14.50 37.57 35.17
CA ASP A 490 -14.24 38.90 34.60
C ASP A 490 -12.94 39.60 35.08
N THR A 491 -12.31 40.39 34.21
CA THR A 491 -12.40 41.87 34.22
C THR A 491 -11.37 42.54 33.28
N SER A 492 -11.90 43.41 32.41
CA SER A 492 -11.37 44.69 31.90
C SER A 492 -9.85 44.98 31.80
N SER A 493 -9.43 45.41 30.62
CA SER A 493 -8.37 46.41 30.39
C SER A 493 -8.91 47.46 29.40
N PRO A 494 -8.59 48.76 29.56
CA PRO A 494 -7.78 49.38 28.50
C PRO A 494 -6.89 50.55 28.97
N GLY A 495 -5.88 50.90 28.18
CA GLY A 495 -5.31 52.25 28.18
C GLY A 495 -3.90 52.38 27.61
N ASP A 496 -3.80 52.96 26.40
CA ASP A 496 -2.93 54.09 26.05
C ASP A 496 -3.02 54.38 24.53
N PRO A 497 -2.68 55.59 23.99
CA PRO A 497 -2.19 56.81 24.65
C PRO A 497 -2.91 58.13 24.23
N ILE A 498 -2.53 59.22 24.92
CA ILE A 498 -2.95 60.63 24.80
C ILE A 498 -2.01 61.39 23.82
N PRO A 499 -2.49 62.33 22.96
CA PRO A 499 -2.38 63.79 23.20
C PRO A 499 -3.63 64.55 22.66
N ALA A 500 -4.01 65.79 22.99
CA ALA A 500 -3.33 67.00 23.44
C ALA A 500 -4.38 67.95 24.09
N LYS A 501 -3.92 68.99 24.82
CA LYS A 501 -4.74 70.11 25.30
C LYS A 501 -4.44 71.37 24.47
N ALA A 502 -5.48 72.06 24.00
CA ALA A 502 -5.59 73.52 24.11
C ALA A 502 -7.07 73.94 23.94
N PRO A 503 -7.56 74.97 24.67
CA PRO A 503 -8.99 75.19 24.90
C PRO A 503 -9.55 76.37 24.10
N THR A 504 -10.86 76.41 23.87
CA THR A 504 -11.74 77.59 24.14
C THR A 504 -13.19 77.35 23.70
N GLU A 505 -14.08 77.37 24.70
CA GLU A 505 -15.37 78.09 24.75
C GLU A 505 -16.53 77.84 23.76
N PRO A 506 -17.78 78.16 24.15
CA PRO A 506 -18.90 77.24 23.97
C PRO A 506 -20.03 77.80 23.07
N ILE A 507 -21.17 77.10 23.12
CA ILE A 507 -22.55 77.63 23.07
C ILE A 507 -23.37 77.14 21.84
N VAL A 508 -24.58 76.69 22.21
CA VAL A 508 -25.87 76.63 21.49
C VAL A 508 -26.32 75.29 20.92
N ARG A 509 -27.36 74.80 21.62
CA ARG A 509 -28.34 73.78 21.25
C ARG A 509 -29.03 74.06 19.90
N ARG A 510 -29.26 73.02 19.11
CA ARG A 510 -30.61 72.50 18.82
C ARG A 510 -30.53 71.14 18.15
#